data_AF-A3JF84-F1
#
_entry.id   AF-A3JF84-F1
#
_cell.length_a   1.000
_cell.length_b   1.000
_cell.length_c   1.000
_cell.angle_alpha   90.00
_cell.angle_beta   90.00
_cell.angle_gamma   90.00
#
_symmetry.space_group_name_H-M   'P 1'
#
loop_
_entity.id
_entity.type
_entity.pdbx_description
1 polymer ?
#
loop_
_entity_poly.entity_id
_entity_poly.type
_entity_poly.pdbx_seq_one_letter_code
_entity_poly.pdbx_strand_id
1 'polypeptide(L)'
;MYKSRGFTLLELMLVVVIVAILITIAVPSFQWMIQKVTIASNVNTFLSDMRYARSEAIRRGGGVVLCRSDAPEAAAPTCGNAFGPGGNGWVSGWIIFHDLNNSGTKGTGDPLLRVQAPIIAINSIVGTLPDSSSSTTFSFTATGRLRNLTGVTTMPFGGDGLFAETVQRVVCISLSGRARVAGDGTTSCG
;
A
#
# COMPACT_ATOMS: atom_id res chain seq x y z
N MET A 1 6.77 -37.03 53.61
CA MET A 1 7.03 -37.48 52.23
C MET A 1 5.90 -36.99 51.35
N TYR A 2 6.13 -35.99 50.49
CA TYR A 2 5.13 -35.57 49.51
C TYR A 2 5.12 -36.59 48.36
N LYS A 3 3.96 -37.25 48.16
CA LYS A 3 3.75 -38.21 47.08
C LYS A 3 3.58 -37.42 45.78
N SER A 4 4.54 -37.49 44.87
CA SER A 4 4.46 -36.88 43.55
C SER A 4 3.25 -37.47 42.80
N ARG A 5 2.21 -36.67 42.58
CA ARG A 5 1.07 -37.05 41.75
C ARG A 5 1.44 -36.80 40.29
N GLY A 6 1.62 -37.88 39.52
CA GLY A 6 1.81 -37.80 38.07
C GLY A 6 0.48 -37.60 37.33
N PHE A 7 0.53 -37.01 36.14
CA PHE A 7 -0.61 -36.91 35.23
C PHE A 7 -1.02 -38.28 34.71
N THR A 8 -2.33 -38.53 34.59
CA THR A 8 -2.83 -39.76 33.97
C THR A 8 -2.78 -39.64 32.45
N LEU A 9 -2.69 -40.77 31.74
CA LEU A 9 -2.74 -40.80 30.27
C LEU A 9 -4.03 -40.15 29.74
N LEU A 10 -5.14 -40.37 30.44
CA LEU A 10 -6.44 -39.78 30.11
C LEU A 10 -6.47 -38.25 30.30
N GLU A 11 -5.81 -37.74 31.34
CA GLU A 11 -5.69 -36.30 31.58
C GLU A 11 -4.87 -35.61 30.49
N LEU A 12 -3.77 -36.23 30.05
CA LEU A 12 -2.98 -35.72 28.93
C LEU A 12 -3.79 -35.72 27.63
N MET A 13 -4.55 -36.79 27.35
CA MET A 13 -5.43 -36.83 26.18
C MET A 13 -6.49 -35.73 26.21
N LEU A 14 -7.09 -35.46 27.38
CA LEU A 14 -8.09 -34.41 27.53
C LEU A 14 -7.48 -33.02 27.30
N VAL A 15 -6.27 -32.76 27.80
CA VAL A 15 -5.54 -31.51 27.54
C VAL A 15 -5.26 -31.34 26.05
N VAL A 16 -4.79 -32.39 25.36
CA VAL A 16 -4.54 -32.34 23.90
C VAL A 16 -5.82 -32.03 23.13
N VAL A 17 -6.95 -32.63 23.50
CA VAL A 17 -8.25 -32.37 22.86
C VAL A 17 -8.67 -30.92 23.06
N ILE A 18 -8.55 -30.37 24.28
CA ILE A 18 -8.89 -28.96 24.54
C ILE A 18 -7.98 -28.03 23.73
N VAL A 19 -6.67 -28.29 23.72
CA VAL A 19 -5.71 -27.50 22.94
C VAL A 19 -6.05 -27.54 21.44
N ALA A 20 -6.41 -28.71 20.90
CA ALA A 20 -6.80 -28.85 19.51
C ALA A 20 -8.03 -27.99 19.18
N ILE A 21 -9.05 -27.98 20.04
CA ILE A 21 -10.26 -27.16 19.87
C ILE A 21 -9.93 -25.65 19.94
N LEU A 22 -9.00 -25.25 20.81
CA LEU A 22 -8.60 -23.84 20.90
C LEU A 22 -7.84 -23.39 19.65
N ILE A 23 -6.95 -24.23 19.12
CA ILE A 23 -6.15 -23.92 17.93
C ILE A 23 -7.05 -23.72 16.69
N THR A 24 -8.09 -24.52 16.52
CA THR A 24 -8.99 -24.41 15.34
C THR A 24 -9.71 -23.06 15.27
N ILE A 25 -9.95 -22.41 16.41
CA ILE A 25 -10.58 -21.08 16.48
C ILE A 25 -9.52 -19.97 16.47
N ALA A 26 -8.42 -20.17 17.19
CA ALA A 26 -7.39 -19.15 17.35
C ALA A 26 -6.64 -18.87 16.03
N VAL A 27 -6.21 -19.91 15.32
CA VAL A 27 -5.39 -19.77 14.09
C VAL A 27 -6.08 -18.91 13.02
N PRO A 28 -7.33 -19.18 12.58
CA PRO A 28 -7.97 -18.35 11.56
C PRO A 28 -8.17 -16.90 12.01
N SER A 29 -8.46 -16.67 13.30
CA SER A 29 -8.59 -15.32 13.87
C SER A 29 -7.27 -14.54 13.80
N PHE A 30 -6.16 -15.18 14.14
CA PHE A 30 -4.83 -14.57 14.02
C PHE A 30 -4.46 -14.25 12.58
N GLN A 31 -4.73 -15.14 11.63
CA GLN A 31 -4.49 -14.90 10.20
C GLN A 31 -5.24 -13.66 9.71
N TRP A 32 -6.51 -13.53 10.08
CA TRP A 32 -7.33 -12.37 9.75
C TRP A 32 -6.78 -11.06 10.33
N MET A 33 -6.34 -11.09 11.59
CA MET A 33 -5.72 -9.93 12.23
C MET A 33 -4.43 -9.51 11.53
N ILE A 34 -3.56 -10.48 11.19
CA ILE A 34 -2.31 -10.22 10.48
C ILE A 34 -2.59 -9.55 9.14
N GLN A 35 -3.52 -10.07 8.35
CA GLN A 35 -3.89 -9.47 7.06
C GLN A 35 -4.35 -8.01 7.21
N LYS A 36 -5.19 -7.71 8.21
CA LYS A 36 -5.66 -6.34 8.48
C LYS A 36 -4.52 -5.39 8.85
N VAL A 37 -3.61 -5.83 9.72
CA VAL A 37 -2.44 -5.03 10.13
C VAL A 37 -1.52 -4.80 8.93
N THR A 38 -1.28 -5.83 8.12
CA THR A 38 -0.46 -5.75 6.91
C THR A 38 -1.03 -4.73 5.92
N ILE A 39 -2.31 -4.79 5.59
CA ILE A 39 -2.93 -3.81 4.68
C ILE A 39 -2.85 -2.40 5.27
N ALA A 40 -3.21 -2.22 6.55
CA ALA A 40 -3.16 -0.92 7.21
C ALA A 40 -1.76 -0.31 7.21
N SER A 41 -0.72 -1.11 7.46
CA SER A 41 0.68 -0.67 7.43
C SER A 41 1.10 -0.17 6.04
N ASN A 42 0.74 -0.91 4.99
CA ASN A 42 1.07 -0.54 3.60
C ASN A 42 0.32 0.72 3.15
N VAL A 43 -0.96 0.85 3.51
CA VAL A 43 -1.73 2.07 3.30
C VAL A 43 -1.08 3.26 3.99
N ASN A 44 -0.66 3.10 5.26
CA ASN A 44 0.00 4.17 6.01
C ASN A 44 1.35 4.56 5.40
N THR A 45 2.10 3.59 4.89
CA THR A 45 3.37 3.83 4.16
C THR A 45 3.13 4.68 2.92
N PHE A 46 2.15 4.29 2.09
CA PHE A 46 1.77 5.07 0.91
C PHE A 46 1.27 6.49 1.26
N LEU A 47 0.43 6.62 2.29
CA LEU A 47 -0.04 7.93 2.76
C LEU A 47 1.09 8.81 3.31
N SER A 48 2.07 8.20 4.00
CA SER A 48 3.27 8.89 4.48
C SER A 48 4.08 9.45 3.31
N ASP A 49 4.26 8.64 2.27
CA ASP A 49 5.02 9.02 1.07
C ASP A 49 4.32 10.08 0.22
N MET A 50 2.99 10.02 0.11
CA MET A 50 2.19 11.08 -0.49
C MET A 50 2.31 12.41 0.28
N ARG A 51 2.30 12.37 1.62
CA ARG A 51 2.50 13.57 2.44
C ARG A 51 3.92 14.11 2.31
N TYR A 52 4.91 13.23 2.29
CA TYR A 52 6.31 13.58 2.08
C TYR A 52 6.49 14.28 0.73
N ALA A 53 6.08 13.64 -0.37
CA ALA A 53 6.15 14.21 -1.72
C ALA A 53 5.47 15.58 -1.80
N ARG A 54 4.27 15.72 -1.23
CA ARG A 54 3.57 17.00 -1.17
C ARG A 54 4.35 18.06 -0.40
N SER A 55 4.91 17.70 0.76
CA SER A 55 5.68 18.63 1.58
C SER A 55 6.97 19.08 0.91
N GLU A 56 7.65 18.17 0.21
CA GLU A 56 8.84 18.48 -0.59
C GLU A 56 8.49 19.38 -1.78
N ALA A 57 7.34 19.15 -2.45
CA ALA A 57 6.87 20.02 -3.51
C ALA A 57 6.67 21.46 -3.01
N ILE A 58 6.02 21.63 -1.86
CA ILE A 58 5.80 22.96 -1.27
C ILE A 58 7.14 23.61 -0.89
N ARG A 59 8.05 22.85 -0.29
CA ARG A 59 9.38 23.34 0.12
C ARG A 59 10.26 23.77 -1.06
N ARG A 60 10.16 23.07 -2.19
CA ARG A 60 10.99 23.29 -3.39
C ARG A 60 10.38 24.24 -4.41
N GLY A 61 9.13 24.66 -4.21
CA GLY A 61 8.41 25.49 -5.18
C GLY A 61 7.76 24.70 -6.33
N GLY A 62 7.52 23.40 -6.15
CA GLY A 62 6.83 22.51 -7.07
C GLY A 62 7.71 21.37 -7.60
N GLY A 63 7.25 20.73 -8.67
CA GLY A 63 8.04 19.76 -9.42
C GLY A 63 8.36 18.47 -8.68
N VAL A 64 7.68 18.10 -7.60
CA VAL A 64 7.93 16.80 -6.95
C VAL A 64 6.93 15.78 -7.45
N VAL A 65 7.44 14.64 -7.90
CA VAL A 65 6.68 13.59 -8.54
C VAL A 65 6.84 12.30 -7.75
N LEU A 66 5.71 11.69 -7.40
CA LEU A 66 5.62 10.33 -6.87
C LEU A 66 5.12 9.44 -8.01
N CYS A 67 5.90 8.48 -8.48
CA CYS A 67 5.48 7.58 -9.55
C CYS A 67 5.77 6.13 -9.19
N ARG A 68 4.92 5.22 -9.67
CA ARG A 68 5.19 3.79 -9.58
C ARG A 68 6.50 3.51 -10.30
N SER A 69 7.30 2.59 -9.80
CA SER A 69 8.40 2.01 -10.56
C SER A 69 8.27 0.50 -10.56
N ASP A 70 8.62 -0.14 -11.68
CA ASP A 70 8.65 -1.59 -11.76
C ASP A 70 10.00 -2.14 -11.21
N ALA A 71 11.00 -1.26 -11.06
CA ALA A 71 12.31 -1.54 -10.46
C ALA A 71 12.80 -0.33 -9.64
N PRO A 72 12.16 -0.03 -8.49
CA PRO A 72 12.43 1.18 -7.70
C PRO A 72 13.86 1.23 -7.13
N GLU A 73 14.48 0.07 -6.89
CA GLU A 73 15.83 -0.07 -6.31
C GLU A 73 16.95 -0.21 -7.36
N ALA A 74 16.62 -0.06 -8.65
CA ALA A 74 17.62 -0.02 -9.70
C ALA A 74 18.54 1.21 -9.54
N ALA A 75 19.76 1.14 -10.10
CA ALA A 75 20.72 2.26 -10.05
C ALA A 75 20.16 3.55 -10.70
N ALA A 76 19.31 3.39 -11.71
CA ALA A 76 18.56 4.48 -12.34
C ALA A 76 17.08 4.06 -12.45
N PRO A 77 16.28 4.29 -11.39
CA PRO A 77 14.89 3.86 -11.39
C PRO A 77 14.06 4.76 -12.30
N THR A 78 13.12 4.18 -13.03
CA THR A 78 12.22 4.90 -13.94
C THR A 78 10.77 4.81 -13.46
N CYS A 79 9.95 5.77 -13.89
CA CYS A 79 8.51 5.64 -13.70
C CYS A 79 7.97 4.50 -14.58
N GLY A 80 7.05 3.72 -14.02
CA GLY A 80 6.35 2.65 -14.70
C GLY A 80 5.15 3.16 -15.47
N ASN A 81 4.81 2.44 -16.53
CA ASN A 81 3.74 2.76 -17.46
C ASN A 81 2.62 1.70 -17.28
N ALA A 82 1.33 2.02 -17.44
CA ALA A 82 0.22 1.07 -17.29
C ALA A 82 0.01 0.49 -15.86
N PHE A 83 -0.58 -0.70 -15.70
CA PHE A 83 -0.97 -1.28 -14.41
C PHE A 83 0.15 -2.05 -13.67
N GLY A 84 1.42 -1.87 -14.05
CA GLY A 84 2.55 -2.57 -13.43
C GLY A 84 2.62 -4.07 -13.81
N PRO A 85 3.64 -4.79 -13.32
CA PRO A 85 3.85 -6.19 -13.65
C PRO A 85 2.65 -7.04 -13.21
N GLY A 86 2.06 -7.79 -14.15
CA GLY A 86 0.89 -8.64 -13.89
C GLY A 86 -0.41 -7.89 -13.59
N GLY A 87 -0.47 -6.56 -13.79
CA GLY A 87 -1.66 -5.76 -13.48
C GLY A 87 -1.84 -5.42 -12.00
N ASN A 88 -0.81 -5.68 -11.18
CA ASN A 88 -0.89 -5.56 -9.72
C ASN A 88 -0.64 -4.14 -9.18
N GLY A 89 -0.37 -3.19 -10.07
CA GLY A 89 -0.21 -1.79 -9.78
C GLY A 89 1.01 -1.50 -8.90
N TRP A 90 0.82 -0.65 -7.90
CA TRP A 90 1.87 -0.04 -7.08
C TRP A 90 2.57 -0.98 -6.10
N VAL A 91 2.21 -2.26 -6.07
CA VAL A 91 2.96 -3.26 -5.29
C VAL A 91 4.38 -3.47 -5.79
N SER A 92 4.69 -3.11 -7.04
CA SER A 92 6.06 -3.10 -7.55
C SER A 92 6.95 -2.04 -6.87
N GLY A 93 6.35 -1.15 -6.07
CA GLY A 93 7.02 -0.06 -5.39
C GLY A 93 6.94 1.25 -6.18
N TRP A 94 7.55 2.29 -5.61
CA TRP A 94 7.48 3.63 -6.16
C TRP A 94 8.69 4.46 -5.76
N ILE A 95 8.85 5.56 -6.48
CA ILE A 95 9.91 6.52 -6.27
C ILE A 95 9.34 7.93 -6.16
N ILE A 96 10.06 8.77 -5.41
CA ILE A 96 9.77 10.19 -5.26
C ILE A 96 11.00 10.96 -5.71
N PHE A 97 10.84 11.88 -6.65
CA PHE A 97 11.93 12.67 -7.19
C PHE A 97 11.50 14.11 -7.44
N HIS A 98 12.47 15.00 -7.58
CA HIS A 98 12.24 16.37 -8.01
C HIS A 98 12.47 16.47 -9.52
N ASP A 99 11.40 16.62 -10.27
CA ASP A 99 11.33 16.87 -11.70
C ASP A 99 11.69 18.34 -11.98
N LEU A 100 12.95 18.58 -12.31
CA LEU A 100 13.48 19.92 -12.57
C LEU A 100 13.06 20.46 -13.94
N ASN A 101 12.80 19.56 -14.89
CA ASN A 101 12.48 19.90 -16.28
C ASN A 101 10.98 19.81 -16.60
N ASN A 102 10.14 19.50 -15.62
CA ASN A 102 8.69 19.33 -15.76
C ASN A 102 8.27 18.25 -16.77
N SER A 103 9.12 17.24 -17.00
CA SER A 103 8.86 16.15 -17.95
C SER A 103 7.83 15.14 -17.43
N GLY A 104 7.58 15.11 -16.12
CA GLY A 104 6.76 14.10 -15.45
C GLY A 104 7.42 12.73 -15.36
N THR A 105 8.68 12.60 -15.79
CA THR A 105 9.43 11.35 -15.82
C THR A 105 10.76 11.50 -15.11
N LYS A 106 11.31 10.42 -14.56
CA LYS A 106 12.60 10.45 -13.89
C LYS A 106 13.75 10.47 -14.91
N GLY A 107 14.36 11.64 -15.11
CA GLY A 107 15.57 11.83 -15.91
C GLY A 107 16.86 11.72 -15.09
N THR A 108 18.02 11.76 -15.76
CA THR A 108 19.36 11.67 -15.12
C THR A 108 19.71 12.90 -14.26
N GLY A 109 19.16 14.07 -14.59
CA GLY A 109 19.37 15.31 -13.83
C GLY A 109 18.43 15.51 -12.64
N ASP A 110 17.40 14.68 -12.52
CA ASP A 110 16.40 14.81 -11.45
C ASP A 110 16.90 14.14 -10.17
N PRO A 111 16.97 14.84 -9.02
CA PRO A 111 17.40 14.19 -7.79
C PRO A 111 16.30 13.27 -7.25
N LEU A 112 16.71 12.05 -6.90
CA LEU A 112 15.86 11.06 -6.23
C LEU A 112 15.78 11.40 -4.75
N LEU A 113 14.57 11.57 -4.23
CA LEU A 113 14.31 12.00 -2.85
C LEU A 113 14.02 10.81 -1.94
N ARG A 114 13.23 9.84 -2.42
CA ARG A 114 12.86 8.64 -1.66
C ARG A 114 12.54 7.48 -2.59
N VAL A 115 12.81 6.28 -2.09
CA VAL A 115 12.51 5.01 -2.76
C VAL A 115 11.70 4.15 -1.80
N GLN A 116 10.65 3.53 -2.33
CA GLN A 116 9.92 2.46 -1.66
C GLN A 116 10.14 1.15 -2.43
N ALA A 117 10.69 0.16 -1.74
CA ALA A 117 10.92 -1.18 -2.27
C ALA A 117 9.59 -1.89 -2.62
N PRO A 118 9.61 -2.91 -3.50
CA PRO A 118 8.44 -3.69 -3.82
C PRO A 118 7.77 -4.27 -2.58
N ILE A 119 6.45 -4.20 -2.53
CA ILE A 119 5.64 -4.71 -1.43
C ILE A 119 5.22 -6.14 -1.77
N ILE A 120 5.75 -7.10 -1.00
CA ILE A 120 5.43 -8.53 -1.15
C ILE A 120 4.30 -9.00 -0.22
N ALA A 121 3.90 -8.16 0.73
CA ALA A 121 2.94 -8.54 1.78
C ALA A 121 1.47 -8.42 1.35
N ILE A 122 1.20 -7.75 0.23
CA ILE A 122 -0.11 -7.63 -0.40
C ILE A 122 0.04 -7.85 -1.92
N ASN A 123 -1.05 -8.24 -2.57
CA ASN A 123 -1.04 -8.69 -3.96
C ASN A 123 -1.28 -7.57 -4.98
N SER A 124 -2.09 -6.56 -4.64
CA SER A 124 -2.39 -5.49 -5.57
C SER A 124 -2.63 -4.15 -4.90
N ILE A 125 -2.19 -3.09 -5.58
CA ILE A 125 -2.51 -1.69 -5.27
C ILE A 125 -2.76 -1.01 -6.61
N VAL A 126 -4.01 -0.99 -7.08
CA VAL A 126 -4.33 -0.43 -8.39
C VAL A 126 -4.98 0.94 -8.20
N GLY A 127 -4.35 1.99 -8.72
CA GLY A 127 -4.95 3.32 -8.76
C GLY A 127 -5.72 3.50 -10.06
N THR A 128 -7.02 3.80 -9.96
CA THR A 128 -7.89 4.00 -11.14
C THR A 128 -8.38 5.44 -11.16
N LEU A 129 -8.21 6.09 -12.31
CA LEU A 129 -8.71 7.43 -12.58
C LEU A 129 -10.18 7.38 -13.02
N PRO A 130 -10.93 8.50 -12.98
CA PRO A 130 -12.34 8.53 -13.37
C PRO A 130 -12.60 8.09 -14.82
N ASP A 131 -11.60 8.23 -15.70
CA ASP A 131 -11.62 7.78 -17.09
C ASP A 131 -11.22 6.31 -17.26
N SER A 132 -11.17 5.53 -16.16
CA SER A 132 -10.73 4.13 -16.08
C SER A 132 -9.27 3.87 -16.45
N SER A 133 -8.46 4.92 -16.61
CA SER A 133 -7.02 4.77 -16.86
C SER A 133 -6.24 4.51 -15.56
N SER A 134 -5.04 3.93 -15.69
CA SER A 134 -4.16 3.66 -14.55
C SER A 134 -3.53 4.95 -14.04
N SER A 135 -3.71 5.25 -12.75
CA SER A 135 -2.90 6.26 -12.08
C SER A 135 -1.51 5.69 -11.82
N THR A 136 -0.51 6.10 -12.60
CA THR A 136 0.89 5.65 -12.45
C THR A 136 1.78 6.69 -11.79
N THR A 137 1.30 7.93 -11.69
CA THR A 137 2.07 9.08 -11.26
C THR A 137 1.18 10.04 -10.48
N PHE A 138 1.79 10.81 -9.57
CA PHE A 138 1.20 11.90 -8.81
C PHE A 138 2.22 13.05 -8.79
N SER A 139 1.98 14.09 -9.58
CA SER A 139 2.85 15.25 -9.72
C SER A 139 2.30 16.42 -8.90
N PHE A 140 3.06 16.84 -7.89
CA PHE A 140 2.69 17.90 -6.97
C PHE A 140 3.24 19.26 -7.41
N THR A 141 2.39 20.28 -7.36
CA THR A 141 2.75 21.67 -7.60
C THR A 141 3.21 22.38 -6.32
N ALA A 142 3.70 23.62 -6.44
CA ALA A 142 4.11 24.47 -5.30
C ALA A 142 3.03 24.65 -4.22
N THR A 143 1.75 24.55 -4.59
CA THR A 143 0.62 24.67 -3.65
C THR A 143 0.23 23.32 -3.02
N GLY A 144 0.94 22.25 -3.36
CA GLY A 144 0.66 20.89 -2.92
C GLY A 144 -0.56 20.24 -3.61
N ARG A 145 -1.05 20.84 -4.70
CA ARG A 145 -2.09 20.26 -5.56
C ARG A 145 -1.48 19.27 -6.55
N LEU A 146 -2.29 18.34 -7.04
CA LEU A 146 -1.88 17.41 -8.09
C LEU A 146 -2.20 17.99 -9.47
N ARG A 147 -1.22 17.96 -10.38
CA ARG A 147 -1.34 18.49 -11.76
C ARG A 147 -1.91 17.47 -12.74
N ASN A 148 -1.72 16.19 -12.47
CA ASN A 148 -1.96 15.09 -13.42
C ASN A 148 -3.21 14.26 -13.09
N LEU A 149 -4.11 14.79 -12.27
CA LEU A 149 -5.40 14.18 -11.97
C LEU A 149 -6.52 14.96 -12.63
N THR A 150 -7.44 14.25 -13.26
CA THR A 150 -8.68 14.77 -13.86
C THR A 150 -9.87 14.71 -12.90
N GLY A 151 -9.76 13.96 -11.81
CA GLY A 151 -10.77 13.82 -10.77
C GLY A 151 -10.22 13.15 -9.51
N VAL A 152 -11.11 12.62 -8.67
CA VAL A 152 -10.71 11.84 -7.49
C VAL A 152 -10.25 10.45 -7.94
N THR A 153 -9.09 10.01 -7.47
CA THR A 153 -8.56 8.67 -7.75
C THR A 153 -9.01 7.70 -6.65
N THR A 154 -9.53 6.54 -7.06
CA THR A 154 -9.77 5.39 -6.18
C THR A 154 -8.55 4.49 -6.21
N MET A 155 -8.11 4.02 -5.04
CA MET A 155 -6.94 3.16 -4.95
C MET A 155 -7.18 2.04 -3.91
N PRO A 156 -7.76 0.90 -4.33
CA PRO A 156 -7.86 -0.30 -3.50
C PRO A 156 -6.49 -0.91 -3.19
N PHE A 157 -6.31 -1.31 -1.94
CA PHE A 157 -5.19 -2.12 -1.45
C PHE A 157 -5.71 -3.53 -1.15
N GLY A 158 -5.16 -4.53 -1.84
CA GLY A 158 -5.55 -5.94 -1.73
C GLY A 158 -6.67 -6.39 -2.65
N GLY A 159 -6.92 -5.69 -3.76
CA GLY A 159 -8.12 -5.83 -4.59
C GLY A 159 -8.20 -7.05 -5.53
N ASP A 160 -7.13 -7.81 -5.73
CA ASP A 160 -7.07 -8.89 -6.73
C ASP A 160 -7.58 -10.24 -6.20
N GLY A 161 -8.72 -10.22 -5.49
CA GLY A 161 -9.44 -11.41 -5.01
C GLY A 161 -8.80 -12.20 -3.85
N LEU A 162 -7.51 -12.00 -3.53
CA LEU A 162 -6.83 -12.72 -2.43
C LEU A 162 -7.25 -12.27 -1.02
N PHE A 163 -7.78 -11.05 -0.90
CA PHE A 163 -8.26 -10.53 0.37
C PHE A 163 -9.77 -10.33 0.31
N ALA A 164 -10.46 -10.73 1.38
CA ALA A 164 -11.88 -10.40 1.56
C ALA A 164 -12.06 -8.87 1.55
N GLU A 165 -13.16 -8.39 0.95
CA GLU A 165 -13.45 -6.96 0.81
C GLU A 165 -13.38 -6.21 2.15
N THR A 166 -13.80 -6.85 3.25
CA THR A 166 -13.77 -6.27 4.61
C THR A 166 -12.37 -6.08 5.21
N VAL A 167 -11.36 -6.70 4.60
CA VAL A 167 -9.94 -6.56 4.98
C VAL A 167 -9.24 -5.53 4.11
N GLN A 168 -9.64 -5.45 2.84
CA GLN A 168 -9.16 -4.46 1.89
C GLN A 168 -9.35 -3.03 2.41
N ARG A 169 -8.58 -2.10 1.86
CA ARG A 169 -8.69 -0.68 2.18
C ARG A 169 -8.66 0.14 0.91
N VAL A 170 -9.59 1.07 0.79
CA VAL A 170 -9.62 2.01 -0.34
C VAL A 170 -9.11 3.36 0.12
N VAL A 171 -8.15 3.89 -0.64
CA VAL A 171 -7.62 5.25 -0.48
C VAL A 171 -8.19 6.15 -1.56
N CYS A 172 -8.73 7.30 -1.14
CA CYS A 172 -9.15 8.37 -2.05
C CYS A 172 -8.10 9.46 -2.11
N ILE A 173 -7.79 9.91 -3.33
CA ILE A 173 -6.85 10.99 -3.58
C ILE A 173 -7.57 12.10 -4.34
N SER A 174 -7.64 13.29 -3.76
CA SER A 174 -8.24 14.47 -4.41
C SER A 174 -7.23 15.27 -5.21
N LEU A 175 -7.70 16.09 -6.15
CA LEU A 175 -6.85 17.03 -6.91
C LEU A 175 -6.11 18.05 -6.02
N SER A 176 -6.59 18.27 -4.79
CA SER A 176 -5.90 19.09 -3.79
C SER A 176 -4.66 18.42 -3.17
N GLY A 177 -4.31 17.20 -3.61
CA GLY A 177 -3.16 16.44 -3.09
C GLY A 177 -3.41 15.84 -1.70
N ARG A 178 -4.67 15.68 -1.29
CA ARG A 178 -5.03 15.03 -0.03
C ARG A 178 -5.38 13.56 -0.30
N ALA A 179 -4.58 12.66 0.25
CA ALA A 179 -4.87 11.24 0.30
C ALA A 179 -5.50 10.86 1.66
N ARG A 180 -6.57 10.06 1.65
CA ARG A 180 -7.25 9.57 2.86
C ARG A 180 -7.76 8.15 2.68
N VAL A 181 -7.82 7.40 3.78
CA VAL A 181 -8.57 6.13 3.81
C VAL A 181 -10.07 6.44 3.76
N ALA A 182 -10.78 5.75 2.90
CA ALA A 182 -12.22 5.92 2.69
C ALA A 182 -13.03 4.84 3.37
N GLY A 183 -12.60 3.59 3.24
CA GLY A 183 -13.31 2.44 3.75
C GLY A 183 -12.65 1.13 3.31
N ASP A 184 -13.48 0.12 3.13
CA ASP A 184 -13.10 -1.22 2.71
C ASP A 184 -13.23 -1.41 1.18
N GLY A 185 -13.08 -2.64 0.69
CA GLY A 185 -13.10 -2.96 -0.75
C GLY A 185 -14.36 -2.54 -1.51
N THR A 186 -15.48 -2.32 -0.79
CA THR A 186 -16.75 -1.90 -1.42
C THR A 186 -16.88 -0.39 -1.58
N THR A 187 -15.95 0.37 -1.02
CA THR A 187 -16.03 1.83 -0.97
C THR A 187 -15.51 2.45 -2.27
N SER A 188 -16.28 3.36 -2.88
CA SER A 188 -15.80 4.23 -3.98
C SER A 188 -15.46 5.64 -3.49
N CYS A 189 -14.66 6.35 -4.27
CA CYS A 189 -14.25 7.73 -4.02
C CYS A 189 -15.05 8.69 -4.91
N GLY A 190 -16.37 8.67 -4.75
CA GLY A 190 -17.30 9.35 -5.65
C GLY A 190 -18.12 8.37 -6.47
#